data_AF-A0A9W8DFP8-F1
#
_entry.id   AF-A0A9W8DFP8-F1
#
_cell.length_a   1.000
_cell.length_b   1.000
_cell.length_c   1.000
_cell.angle_alpha   90.00
_cell.angle_beta   90.00
_cell.angle_gamma   90.00
#
_symmetry.space_group_name_H-M   'P 1'
#
loop_
_entity.id
_entity.type
_entity.pdbx_description
1 polymer ?
#
loop_
_entity_poly.entity_id
_entity_poly.type
_entity_poly.pdbx_seq_one_letter_code
_entity_poly.pdbx_strand_id
1 'polypeptide(L)'
;MFLYVLSREHVDVSDVAKQAEQELKGKKVVVVGDVPYMHMLDEIAQHIRAEHVAVARIPVQNHVYTPTQQNSSHIAPGRLWSELAGPASDYSMLYIGEESPTLTNLLVTMRLQSAFSYQPSLKQLRLESSKVNRHLGQRYHMVQRVKDAN
;
A
#
# COMPACT_ATOMS: atom_id res chain seq x y z
N MET A 1 15.53 -6.32 -27.39
CA MET A 1 15.92 -5.52 -26.21
C MET A 1 14.75 -4.64 -25.85
N PHE A 2 14.06 -4.89 -24.74
CA PHE A 2 12.97 -4.03 -24.29
C PHE A 2 13.54 -3.01 -23.30
N LEU A 3 13.52 -1.73 -23.67
CA LEU A 3 13.85 -0.63 -22.76
C LEU A 3 12.58 -0.31 -21.95
N TYR A 4 12.58 -0.66 -20.67
CA TYR A 4 11.48 -0.33 -19.77
C TYR A 4 11.71 1.09 -19.23
N VAL A 5 10.98 2.07 -19.77
CA VAL A 5 11.03 3.45 -19.27
C VAL A 5 10.07 3.57 -18.10
N LEU A 6 10.62 3.60 -16.89
CA LEU A 6 9.86 3.89 -15.67
C LEU A 6 9.56 5.39 -15.62
N SER A 7 8.33 5.75 -15.99
CA SER A 7 7.83 7.12 -15.82
C SER A 7 7.79 7.46 -14.34
N ARG A 8 8.51 8.52 -13.93
CA ARG A 8 8.33 9.13 -12.61
C ARG A 8 7.20 10.13 -12.71
N GLU A 9 6.18 9.92 -11.91
CA GLU A 9 5.04 10.84 -11.84
C GLU A 9 5.05 11.60 -10.53
N HIS A 10 4.57 12.84 -10.59
CA HIS A 10 4.54 13.73 -9.44
C HIS A 10 3.20 13.61 -8.72
N VAL A 11 3.24 13.59 -7.38
CA VAL A 11 2.05 13.70 -6.54
C VAL A 11 2.18 14.92 -5.63
N ASP A 12 1.07 15.61 -5.39
CA ASP A 12 1.01 16.76 -4.49
C ASP A 12 1.05 16.28 -3.04
N VAL A 13 2.25 16.26 -2.45
CA VAL A 13 2.48 15.76 -1.08
C VAL A 13 1.66 16.53 -0.04
N SER A 14 1.48 17.83 -0.23
CA SER A 14 0.71 18.67 0.69
C SER A 14 -0.76 18.28 0.69
N ASP A 15 -1.33 18.02 -0.49
CA ASP A 15 -2.71 17.58 -0.62
C ASP A 15 -2.91 16.17 -0.03
N VAL A 16 -1.99 15.24 -0.31
CA VAL A 16 -2.00 13.89 0.29
C VAL A 16 -1.98 13.98 1.81
N ALA A 17 -1.05 14.74 2.38
CA ALA A 17 -0.90 14.89 3.82
C ALA A 17 -2.15 15.49 4.48
N LYS A 18 -2.75 16.51 3.84
CA LYS A 18 -3.98 17.16 4.33
C LYS A 18 -5.16 16.18 4.38
N GLN A 19 -5.36 15.39 3.33
CA GLN A 19 -6.45 14.41 3.29
C GLN A 19 -6.16 13.24 4.25
N ALA A 20 -4.91 12.79 4.32
CA ALA A 20 -4.48 11.74 5.22
C ALA A 20 -4.64 12.14 6.70
N GLU A 21 -4.37 13.39 7.09
CA GLU A 21 -4.51 13.85 8.47
C GLU A 21 -5.94 13.71 9.01
N GLN A 22 -6.95 13.87 8.16
CA GLN A 22 -8.35 13.72 8.57
C GLN A 22 -8.68 12.27 8.94
N GLU A 23 -8.10 11.31 8.21
CA GLU A 23 -8.49 9.89 8.28
C GLU A 23 -7.49 9.01 9.07
N LEU A 24 -6.23 9.42 9.15
CA LEU A 24 -5.11 8.61 9.66
C LEU A 24 -4.48 9.15 10.94
N LYS A 25 -4.96 10.29 11.46
CA LYS A 25 -4.42 10.87 12.70
C LYS A 25 -4.48 9.89 13.86
N GLY A 26 -3.33 9.68 14.50
CA GLY A 26 -3.20 8.79 15.66
C GLY A 26 -3.29 7.29 15.34
N LYS A 27 -3.21 6.89 14.07
CA LYS A 27 -3.11 5.47 13.66
C LYS A 27 -1.66 5.11 13.35
N LYS A 28 -1.33 3.83 13.35
CA LYS A 28 -0.12 3.33 12.69
C LYS A 28 -0.38 3.20 11.20
N VAL A 29 0.50 3.75 10.37
CA VAL A 29 0.31 3.86 8.92
C VAL A 29 1.45 3.19 8.19
N VAL A 30 1.11 2.46 7.13
CA VAL A 30 2.07 2.06 6.11
C VAL A 30 1.79 2.84 4.83
N VAL A 31 2.83 3.43 4.24
CA VAL A 31 2.77 4.08 2.94
C VAL A 31 3.25 3.12 1.87
N VAL A 32 2.43 2.92 0.86
CA VAL A 32 2.67 2.01 -0.28
C VAL A 32 2.28 2.75 -1.56
N GLY A 33 2.84 2.39 -2.71
CA GLY A 33 2.39 2.97 -3.97
C GLY A 33 2.77 2.18 -5.21
N ASP A 34 2.19 2.60 -6.33
CA ASP A 34 2.61 2.17 -7.66
C ASP A 34 4.01 2.69 -8.00
N VAL A 35 4.66 1.99 -8.93
CA VAL A 35 6.06 2.22 -9.27
C VAL A 35 6.37 3.68 -9.66
N PRO A 36 5.52 4.40 -10.43
CA PRO A 36 5.77 5.80 -10.77
C PRO A 36 5.94 6.72 -9.55
N TYR A 37 5.27 6.41 -8.44
CA TYR A 37 5.26 7.24 -7.22
C TYR A 37 6.20 6.73 -6.12
N MET A 38 6.85 5.58 -6.32
CA MET A 38 7.70 4.96 -5.28
C MET A 38 8.81 5.87 -4.77
N HIS A 39 9.34 6.75 -5.62
CA HIS A 39 10.40 7.69 -5.29
C HIS A 39 9.94 8.81 -4.32
N MET A 40 8.64 9.03 -4.16
CA MET A 40 8.06 10.07 -3.31
C MET A 40 7.49 9.52 -1.99
N LEU A 41 7.46 8.19 -1.79
CA LEU A 41 6.80 7.61 -0.61
C LEU A 41 7.46 8.01 0.71
N ASP A 42 8.79 8.18 0.72
CA ASP A 42 9.52 8.63 1.90
C ASP A 42 9.18 10.09 2.24
N GLU A 43 9.05 10.95 1.23
CA GLU A 43 8.63 12.34 1.40
C GLU A 43 7.19 12.42 1.91
N ILE A 44 6.29 11.63 1.34
CA ILE A 44 4.90 11.51 1.79
C ILE A 44 4.83 11.05 3.25
N ALA A 45 5.61 10.03 3.60
CA ALA A 45 5.66 9.50 4.96
C ALA A 45 6.08 10.55 5.99
N GLN A 46 7.02 11.44 5.65
CA GLN A 46 7.47 12.53 6.51
C GLN A 46 6.39 13.59 6.78
N HIS A 47 5.44 13.76 5.86
CA HIS A 47 4.40 14.78 5.98
C HIS A 47 3.10 14.25 6.63
N ILE A 48 2.97 12.93 6.82
CA ILE A 48 1.80 12.32 7.46
C ILE A 48 1.92 12.40 8.97
N ARG A 49 0.88 12.94 9.61
CA ARG A 49 0.75 12.98 11.06
C ARG A 49 0.04 11.73 11.58
N ALA A 50 0.81 10.67 11.77
CA ALA A 50 0.36 9.39 12.31
C ALA A 50 1.13 9.05 13.60
N GLU A 51 0.69 8.02 14.33
CA GLU A 51 1.39 7.52 15.53
C GLU A 51 2.75 6.89 15.16
N HIS A 52 2.74 6.11 14.08
CA HIS A 52 3.91 5.46 13.50
C HIS A 52 3.73 5.41 11.98
N VAL A 53 4.78 5.69 11.22
CA VAL A 53 4.75 5.61 9.75
C VAL A 53 5.83 4.66 9.26
N ALA A 54 5.43 3.63 8.53
CA ALA A 54 6.30 2.70 7.83
C ALA A 54 6.20 2.88 6.31
N VAL A 55 7.24 2.54 5.57
CA VAL A 55 7.24 2.61 4.10
C VAL A 55 7.50 1.21 3.51
N ALA A 56 6.67 0.81 2.54
CA ALA A 56 6.83 -0.43 1.81
C ALA A 56 7.66 -0.22 0.53
N ARG A 57 8.75 -0.99 0.38
CA ARG A 57 9.68 -0.92 -0.75
C ARG A 57 9.70 -2.23 -1.55
N ILE A 58 10.00 -2.16 -2.84
CA ILE A 58 10.22 -3.35 -3.66
C ILE A 58 11.68 -3.79 -3.49
N PRO A 59 11.98 -5.04 -3.11
CA PRO A 59 13.34 -5.53 -3.01
C PRO A 59 14.01 -5.54 -4.39
N VAL A 60 15.20 -4.97 -4.50
CA VAL A 60 16.02 -5.03 -5.73
C VAL A 60 16.82 -6.34 -5.70
N GLN A 61 16.74 -7.13 -6.77
CA GLN A 61 17.26 -8.52 -6.88
C GLN A 61 18.76 -8.72 -6.63
N ASN A 62 19.55 -7.67 -6.38
CA ASN A 62 20.98 -7.79 -6.07
C ASN A 62 21.29 -7.95 -4.57
N HIS A 63 20.28 -7.93 -3.70
CA HIS A 63 20.44 -8.37 -2.32
C HIS A 63 19.85 -9.77 -2.17
N VAL A 64 20.71 -10.76 -1.96
CA VAL A 64 20.29 -12.05 -1.42
C VAL A 64 19.62 -11.76 -0.09
N TYR A 65 18.30 -11.87 -0.03
CA TYR A 65 17.58 -11.83 1.23
C TYR A 65 17.93 -13.10 1.99
N THR A 66 18.98 -13.03 2.81
CA THR A 66 19.17 -13.98 3.91
C THR A 66 18.20 -13.55 5.00
N PRO A 67 17.25 -14.40 5.42
CA PRO A 67 16.46 -14.16 6.62
C PRO A 67 17.37 -14.34 7.84
N THR A 68 18.31 -13.41 8.03
CA THR A 68 19.06 -13.28 9.27
C THR A 68 18.10 -12.71 10.30
N GLN A 69 17.85 -13.55 11.31
CA GLN A 69 17.08 -13.28 12.50
C GLN A 69 17.45 -11.90 13.07
N GLN A 70 16.42 -11.07 13.35
CA GLN A 70 16.39 -9.87 14.22
C GLN A 70 15.98 -8.51 13.65
N ASN A 71 15.75 -8.33 12.33
CA ASN A 71 15.09 -7.11 11.85
C ASN A 71 13.66 -7.40 11.42
N SER A 72 12.71 -6.66 11.99
CA SER A 72 11.24 -6.73 11.84
C SER A 72 10.72 -6.36 10.43
N SER A 73 11.48 -6.68 9.39
CA SER A 73 11.07 -6.53 7.99
C SER A 73 10.21 -7.72 7.58
N HIS A 74 8.89 -7.53 7.55
CA HIS A 74 7.97 -8.52 7.01
C HIS A 74 7.95 -8.41 5.48
N ILE A 75 8.19 -9.53 4.78
CA ILE A 75 7.92 -9.62 3.34
C ILE A 75 6.43 -9.87 3.19
N ALA A 76 5.71 -8.88 2.65
CA ALA A 76 4.30 -9.00 2.36
C ALA A 76 3.98 -8.27 1.04
N PRO A 77 3.01 -8.79 0.30
CA PRO A 77 3.21 -9.41 -1.01
C PRO A 77 4.31 -8.77 -1.88
N GLY A 78 5.49 -9.41 -1.92
CA GLY A 78 6.59 -9.01 -2.80
C GLY A 78 7.26 -7.68 -2.46
N ARG A 79 6.94 -7.09 -1.30
CA ARG A 79 7.51 -5.83 -0.81
C ARG A 79 8.14 -6.05 0.57
N LEU A 80 9.18 -5.28 0.86
CA LEU A 80 9.80 -5.14 2.17
C LEU A 80 9.10 -4.02 2.92
N TRP A 81 8.56 -4.35 4.09
CA TRP A 81 7.88 -3.42 4.97
C TRP A 81 8.88 -3.03 6.06
N SER A 82 9.38 -1.80 5.98
CA SER A 82 10.39 -1.34 6.94
C SER A 82 9.74 -1.10 8.31
N GLU A 83 10.38 -1.62 9.36
CA GLU A 83 10.21 -1.15 10.74
C GLU A 83 8.76 -1.13 11.26
N LEU A 84 7.99 -2.19 10.98
CA LEU A 84 6.68 -2.35 11.61
C LEU A 84 6.87 -2.58 13.13
N ALA A 85 6.31 -1.67 13.93
CA ALA A 85 6.20 -1.74 15.38
C ALA A 85 4.94 -2.52 15.78
N GLY A 86 4.93 -3.83 15.48
CA GLY A 86 3.84 -4.75 15.79
C GLY A 86 3.32 -5.53 14.57
N PRO A 87 2.22 -6.28 14.73
CA PRO A 87 1.60 -7.02 13.64
C PRO A 87 1.00 -6.07 12.59
N ALA A 88 0.98 -6.50 11.33
CA ALA A 88 0.41 -5.71 10.23
C ALA A 88 -1.08 -5.37 10.44
N SER A 89 -1.82 -6.14 11.23
CA SER A 89 -3.22 -5.86 11.57
C SER A 89 -3.45 -4.54 12.29
N ASP A 90 -2.42 -4.01 12.96
CA ASP A 90 -2.49 -2.75 13.70
C ASP A 90 -2.28 -1.53 12.78
N TYR A 91 -1.93 -1.78 11.51
CA TYR A 91 -1.61 -0.74 10.55
C TYR A 91 -2.78 -0.44 9.62
N SER A 92 -3.00 0.84 9.37
CA SER A 92 -3.76 1.34 8.24
C SER A 92 -2.83 1.52 7.04
N MET A 93 -3.28 1.16 5.83
CA MET A 93 -2.53 1.43 4.60
C MET A 93 -2.96 2.73 3.96
N LEU A 94 -1.98 3.52 3.52
CA LEU A 94 -2.14 4.59 2.55
C LEU A 94 -1.45 4.19 1.25
N TYR A 95 -2.23 3.93 0.22
CA TYR A 95 -1.78 3.55 -1.09
C TYR A 95 -1.76 4.75 -2.04
N ILE A 96 -0.65 5.02 -2.72
CA ILE A 96 -0.52 6.09 -3.71
C ILE A 96 -0.58 5.50 -5.13
N GLY A 97 -1.66 5.80 -5.84
CA GLY A 97 -1.91 5.30 -7.18
C GLY A 97 -3.40 5.05 -7.44
N GLU A 98 -3.70 4.63 -8.66
CA GLU A 98 -5.07 4.31 -9.09
C GLU A 98 -5.50 2.90 -8.67
N GLU A 99 -6.72 2.51 -9.02
CA GLU A 99 -7.17 1.13 -8.85
C GLU A 99 -6.32 0.20 -9.72
N SER A 100 -5.46 -0.59 -9.09
CA SER A 100 -4.49 -1.42 -9.77
C SER A 100 -4.48 -2.86 -9.23
N PRO A 101 -3.97 -3.85 -10.01
CA PRO A 101 -3.77 -5.20 -9.51
C PRO A 101 -2.91 -5.26 -8.25
N THR A 102 -1.96 -4.34 -8.09
CA THR A 102 -1.13 -4.19 -6.88
C THR A 102 -2.00 -3.87 -5.68
N LEU A 103 -2.83 -2.81 -5.78
CA LEU A 103 -3.75 -2.42 -4.72
C LEU A 103 -4.70 -3.56 -4.38
N THR A 104 -5.37 -4.16 -5.37
CA THR A 104 -6.28 -5.29 -5.13
C THR A 104 -5.56 -6.46 -4.47
N ASN A 105 -4.33 -6.79 -4.88
CA ASN A 105 -3.57 -7.86 -4.26
C ASN A 105 -3.24 -7.56 -2.80
N LEU A 106 -2.83 -6.34 -2.48
CA LEU A 106 -2.59 -5.88 -1.11
C LEU A 106 -3.88 -6.01 -0.27
N LEU A 107 -5.00 -5.51 -0.78
CA LEU A 107 -6.30 -5.57 -0.09
C LEU A 107 -6.77 -7.02 0.19
N VAL A 108 -6.49 -7.97 -0.71
CA VAL A 108 -6.88 -9.37 -0.52
C VAL A 108 -5.94 -10.11 0.43
N THR A 109 -4.64 -9.84 0.35
CA THR A 109 -3.60 -10.64 1.03
C THR A 109 -3.21 -10.11 2.40
N MET A 110 -3.36 -8.80 2.63
CA MET A 110 -2.97 -8.15 3.87
C MET A 110 -4.16 -7.96 4.79
N ARG A 111 -4.03 -8.41 6.03
CA ARG A 111 -4.96 -8.07 7.11
C ARG A 111 -4.48 -6.77 7.74
N LEU A 112 -5.06 -5.66 7.33
CA LEU A 112 -4.80 -4.30 7.82
C LEU A 112 -6.03 -3.79 8.55
N GLN A 113 -5.86 -2.81 9.45
CA GLN A 113 -6.98 -2.17 10.16
C GLN A 113 -7.94 -1.47 9.19
N SER A 114 -7.39 -0.74 8.23
CA SER A 114 -8.12 -0.07 7.17
C SER A 114 -7.18 0.20 5.99
N ALA A 115 -7.73 0.37 4.80
CA ALA A 115 -6.94 0.66 3.61
C ALA A 115 -7.51 1.87 2.89
N PHE A 116 -6.66 2.84 2.59
CA PHE A 116 -7.00 4.03 1.82
C PHE A 116 -6.16 4.06 0.55
N SER A 117 -6.74 4.54 -0.55
CA SER A 117 -6.00 4.86 -1.77
C SER A 117 -6.15 6.34 -2.09
N TYR A 118 -5.04 7.00 -2.39
CA TYR A 118 -5.02 8.34 -2.94
C TYR A 118 -4.77 8.27 -4.44
N GLN A 119 -5.69 8.80 -5.23
CA GLN A 119 -5.57 8.88 -6.69
C GLN A 119 -5.04 10.26 -7.09
N PRO A 120 -3.78 10.38 -7.57
CA PRO A 120 -3.19 11.67 -7.92
C PRO A 120 -3.92 12.39 -9.05
N SER A 121 -4.47 11.65 -10.01
CA SER A 121 -5.25 12.18 -11.14
C SER A 121 -6.54 12.88 -10.71
N LEU A 122 -7.19 12.39 -9.65
CA LEU A 122 -8.44 12.93 -9.11
C LEU A 122 -8.25 13.77 -7.84
N LYS A 123 -7.03 13.82 -7.30
CA LYS A 123 -6.70 14.39 -5.99
C LYS A 123 -7.67 13.94 -4.90
N GLN A 124 -7.92 12.63 -4.84
CA GLN A 124 -8.95 12.07 -3.97
C GLN A 124 -8.39 10.92 -3.14
N LEU A 125 -8.50 11.06 -1.82
CA LEU A 125 -8.35 9.97 -0.87
C LEU A 125 -9.67 9.21 -0.74
N ARG A 126 -9.58 7.88 -0.76
CA ARG A 126 -10.74 6.99 -0.70
C ARG A 126 -10.49 5.85 0.27
N LEU A 127 -11.46 5.53 1.12
CA LEU A 127 -11.46 4.30 1.92
C LEU A 127 -11.82 3.11 1.02
N GLU A 128 -10.91 2.15 0.93
CA GLU A 128 -11.08 0.94 0.13
C GLU A 128 -11.94 -0.09 0.88
N SER A 129 -12.87 -0.69 0.15
CA SER A 129 -13.70 -1.80 0.62
C SER A 129 -14.11 -2.67 -0.56
N SER A 130 -14.65 -3.86 -0.29
CA SER A 130 -15.17 -4.76 -1.34
C SER A 130 -16.30 -4.14 -2.17
N LYS A 131 -17.00 -3.13 -1.64
CA LYS A 131 -18.06 -2.39 -2.36
C LYS A 131 -17.51 -1.28 -3.26
N VAL A 132 -16.32 -0.78 -2.96
CA VAL A 132 -15.72 0.39 -3.62
C VAL A 132 -14.70 -0.05 -4.68
N ASN A 133 -13.91 -1.08 -4.40
CA ASN A 133 -12.94 -1.65 -5.32
C ASN A 133 -13.61 -2.76 -6.15
N ARG A 134 -13.90 -2.48 -7.42
CA ARG A 134 -14.66 -3.41 -8.28
C ARG A 134 -13.89 -4.72 -8.48
N HIS A 135 -12.57 -4.65 -8.62
CA HIS A 135 -11.71 -5.82 -8.75
C HIS A 135 -11.70 -6.68 -7.48
N LEU A 136 -11.77 -6.04 -6.30
CA LEU A 136 -11.88 -6.75 -5.02
C LEU A 136 -13.19 -7.54 -4.92
N GLY A 137 -14.31 -6.92 -5.31
CA GLY A 137 -15.61 -7.60 -5.38
C GLY A 137 -15.63 -8.80 -6.32
N GLN A 138 -15.05 -8.64 -7.53
CA GLN A 138 -14.92 -9.73 -8.51
C GLN A 138 -14.12 -10.92 -7.96
N ARG A 139 -12.97 -10.67 -7.32
CA ARG A 139 -12.15 -11.73 -6.71
C ARG A 139 -12.88 -12.45 -5.59
N TYR A 140 -13.58 -11.73 -4.71
CA TYR A 140 -14.38 -12.38 -3.67
C TYR A 140 -15.49 -13.25 -4.27
N HIS A 141 -16.20 -12.75 -5.28
CA HIS A 141 -17.28 -13.50 -5.93
C HIS A 141 -16.78 -14.78 -6.61
N MET A 142 -15.62 -14.74 -7.29
CA MET A 142 -14.99 -15.95 -7.84
C MET A 142 -14.67 -16.98 -6.74
N VAL A 143 -14.09 -16.53 -5.62
CA VAL A 143 -13.77 -17.41 -4.49
C VAL A 143 -15.04 -18.02 -3.87
N GLN A 144 -16.13 -17.26 -3.75
CA GLN A 144 -17.42 -17.80 -3.28
C GLN A 144 -17.97 -18.86 -4.24
N ARG A 145 -17.97 -18.59 -5.56
CA ARG A 145 -18.45 -19.56 -6.57
C ARG A 145 -17.71 -20.90 -6.52
N VAL A 146 -16.40 -20.88 -6.27
CA VAL A 146 -15.61 -22.11 -6.14
C VAL A 146 -15.98 -22.89 -4.86
N LYS A 147 -16.34 -22.19 -3.78
CA LYS A 147 -16.79 -22.83 -2.52
C LYS A 147 -18.18 -23.46 -2.65
N ASP A 148 -19.07 -22.81 -3.40
CA ASP A 148 -20.46 -23.25 -3.60
C ASP A 148 -20.58 -24.38 -4.63
N ALA A 149 -19.52 -24.71 -5.37
CA ALA A 149 -19.51 -25.75 -6.41
C ALA A 149 -19.34 -27.19 -5.88
N ASN A 150 -19.71 -27.45 -4.62
CA ASN A 150 -19.72 -28.79 -4.02
C ASN A 150 -21.08 -29.47 -4.18
#